data_AF-A0A371EX06-F1
#
_entry.id   AF-A0A371EX06-F1
#
_cell.length_a   1.000
_cell.length_b   1.000
_cell.length_c   1.000
_cell.angle_alpha   90.00
_cell.angle_beta   90.00
_cell.angle_gamma   90.00
#
_symmetry.space_group_name_H-M   'P 1'
#
loop_
_entity.id
_entity.type
_entity.pdbx_description
1 polymer ?
#
loop_
_entity_poly.entity_id
_entity_poly.type
_entity_poly.pdbx_seq_one_letter_code
_entity_poly.pdbx_strand_id
1 'polypeptide(L)'
;SQRTWKQTRAEHSMGSGSVSYSNLKNAIIAFLVPLPSILFYLSFQSAISAHPSTWSTLWTWCYHHPLLLVNVLFFFNVNLLFWLIGLIQSSHWMIDPYWTVIPVMLVHYYSTHPLGEGKYEWWRSRMVILLTWVWSIRLIHNYLRREKWQWGAREDWRFTDLSHQYGRHWWWASFFSIYVPQQVFLFGLSLPMYVIHSVNQGLSMWDLVAMVVCMCGIVIAYIADTQLYKFVRRNEELKEEGKAVVPILEKGLWYYSRHPNYFGEQLWWWGLVVFAWNLGNGWAFIGALSNTMCLAYVTKLVEDRMLKQDGRTEAFRLYQKTTSVWLPWFKSSPLGLKSKDA
;
A
#
# COMPACT_ATOMS: atom_id res chain seq x y z
N SER A 1 7.12 32.20 -21.79
CA SER A 1 7.33 31.56 -23.11
C SER A 1 8.09 30.22 -23.06
N GLN A 2 8.34 29.59 -21.89
CA GLN A 2 8.93 28.23 -21.81
C GLN A 2 7.90 27.07 -21.74
N ARG A 3 6.61 27.36 -21.54
CA ARG A 3 5.53 26.35 -21.55
C ARG A 3 5.25 25.82 -22.97
N THR A 4 5.38 26.65 -23.99
CA THR A 4 5.06 26.29 -25.38
C THR A 4 6.11 25.40 -26.04
N TRP A 5 7.38 25.45 -25.62
CA TRP A 5 8.47 24.63 -26.20
C TRP A 5 8.50 23.18 -25.70
N LYS A 6 7.98 22.89 -24.50
CA LYS A 6 7.82 21.51 -24.02
C LYS A 6 6.59 20.83 -24.61
N GLN A 7 5.58 21.61 -25.00
CA GLN A 7 4.32 21.10 -25.55
C GLN A 7 4.47 20.72 -27.03
N THR A 8 5.18 21.54 -27.82
CA THR A 8 5.43 21.26 -29.25
C THR A 8 6.39 20.10 -29.52
N ARG A 9 7.30 19.76 -28.58
CA ARG A 9 8.18 18.58 -28.74
C ARG A 9 7.50 17.27 -28.33
N ALA A 10 6.40 17.32 -27.57
CA ALA A 10 5.59 16.15 -27.23
C ALA A 10 4.64 15.75 -28.38
N GLU A 11 4.28 16.70 -29.25
CA GLU A 11 3.32 16.51 -30.33
C GLU A 11 3.95 16.02 -31.66
N HIS A 12 5.26 15.74 -31.71
CA HIS A 12 5.94 15.35 -32.96
C HIS A 12 6.73 14.03 -32.93
N SER A 13 6.54 13.14 -31.94
CA SER A 13 7.13 11.78 -32.04
C SER A 13 6.43 10.65 -31.25
N MET A 14 5.21 10.83 -30.76
CA MET A 14 4.52 9.77 -30.03
C MET A 14 3.66 8.91 -30.96
N GLY A 15 4.34 8.07 -31.76
CA GLY A 15 3.70 6.88 -32.32
C GLY A 15 3.29 5.95 -31.18
N SER A 16 2.14 5.28 -31.31
CA SER A 16 1.62 4.29 -30.34
C SER A 16 2.65 3.25 -29.88
N GLY A 17 3.69 3.00 -30.68
CA GLY A 17 4.83 2.15 -30.34
C GLY A 17 5.73 2.65 -29.19
N SER A 18 5.89 3.96 -28.98
CA SER A 18 6.79 4.50 -27.94
C SER A 18 6.20 4.38 -26.53
N VAL A 19 4.87 4.58 -26.41
CA VAL A 19 4.13 4.40 -25.15
C VAL A 19 4.09 2.93 -24.76
N SER A 20 3.83 2.03 -25.71
CA SER A 20 3.84 0.58 -25.49
C SER A 20 5.22 0.07 -25.05
N TYR A 21 6.30 0.57 -25.69
CA TYR A 21 7.67 0.20 -25.32
C TYR A 21 8.06 0.68 -23.92
N SER A 22 7.73 1.92 -23.55
CA SER A 22 7.98 2.45 -22.20
C SER A 22 7.23 1.66 -21.13
N ASN A 23 5.96 1.32 -21.40
CA ASN A 23 5.14 0.52 -20.50
C ASN A 23 5.73 -0.89 -20.27
N LEU A 24 6.12 -1.57 -21.36
CA LEU A 24 6.74 -2.90 -21.30
C LEU A 24 8.06 -2.85 -20.53
N LYS A 25 8.92 -1.86 -20.78
CA LYS A 25 10.17 -1.66 -20.05
C LYS A 25 9.92 -1.52 -18.55
N ASN A 26 8.96 -0.69 -18.15
CA ASN A 26 8.62 -0.48 -16.74
C ASN A 26 8.07 -1.76 -16.09
N ALA A 27 7.22 -2.50 -16.80
CA ALA A 27 6.72 -3.79 -16.33
C ALA A 27 7.85 -4.81 -16.12
N ILE A 28 8.80 -4.90 -17.06
CA ILE A 28 9.98 -5.77 -16.93
C ILE A 28 10.80 -5.37 -15.70
N ILE A 29 11.05 -4.08 -15.50
CA ILE A 29 11.80 -3.59 -14.33
C ILE A 29 11.07 -3.97 -13.04
N ALA A 30 9.76 -3.73 -12.93
CA ALA A 30 8.99 -4.10 -11.75
C ALA A 30 9.06 -5.60 -11.44
N PHE A 31 9.14 -6.46 -12.45
CA PHE A 31 9.24 -7.90 -12.28
C PHE A 31 10.66 -8.37 -11.91
N LEU A 32 11.70 -7.79 -12.52
CA LEU A 32 13.09 -8.21 -12.31
C LEU A 32 13.64 -7.80 -10.95
N VAL A 33 13.22 -6.65 -10.44
CA VAL A 33 13.81 -6.03 -9.24
C VAL A 33 13.65 -6.87 -7.96
N PRO A 34 12.54 -7.60 -7.69
CA PRO A 34 12.48 -8.52 -6.56
C PRO A 34 13.35 -9.79 -6.71
N LEU A 35 13.77 -10.16 -7.94
CA LEU A 35 14.43 -11.44 -8.19
C LEU A 35 15.72 -11.67 -7.38
N PRO A 36 16.63 -10.70 -7.19
CA PRO A 36 17.84 -10.93 -6.39
C PRO A 36 17.53 -11.40 -4.97
N SER A 37 16.52 -10.82 -4.32
CA SER A 37 16.11 -11.20 -2.96
C SER A 37 15.43 -12.57 -2.94
N ILE A 38 14.62 -12.89 -3.96
CA ILE A 38 13.98 -14.21 -4.12
C ILE A 38 15.04 -15.29 -4.33
N LEU A 39 15.94 -15.09 -5.29
CA LEU A 39 17.02 -16.02 -5.61
C LEU A 39 17.96 -16.24 -4.42
N PHE A 40 18.28 -15.17 -3.68
CA PHE A 40 19.06 -15.27 -2.44
C PHE A 40 18.35 -16.17 -1.42
N TYR A 41 17.05 -15.97 -1.20
CA TYR A 41 16.29 -16.77 -0.24
C TYR A 41 16.14 -18.23 -0.66
N LEU A 42 15.94 -18.50 -1.94
CA LEU A 42 15.88 -19.87 -2.47
C LEU A 42 17.25 -20.59 -2.33
N SER A 43 18.34 -19.88 -2.62
CA SER A 43 19.71 -20.38 -2.40
C SER A 43 19.96 -20.70 -0.92
N PHE A 44 19.53 -19.81 -0.03
CA PHE A 44 19.59 -20.01 1.43
C PHE A 44 18.82 -21.27 1.87
N GLN A 45 17.58 -21.46 1.41
CA GLN A 45 16.80 -22.65 1.72
C GLN A 45 17.46 -23.93 1.21
N SER A 46 17.97 -23.92 -0.02
CA SER A 46 18.68 -25.05 -0.61
C SER A 46 19.94 -25.40 0.18
N ALA A 47 20.71 -24.40 0.61
CA ALA A 47 21.95 -24.60 1.36
C ALA A 47 21.70 -25.21 2.74
N ILE A 48 20.67 -24.73 3.45
CA ILE A 48 20.28 -25.26 4.77
C ILE A 48 19.83 -26.71 4.67
N SER A 49 19.02 -27.03 3.65
CA SER A 49 18.46 -28.38 3.47
C SER A 49 19.54 -29.41 3.14
N ALA A 50 20.62 -29.01 2.44
CA ALA A 50 21.66 -29.93 1.98
C ALA A 50 22.72 -30.28 3.04
N HIS A 51 23.08 -29.34 3.93
CA HIS A 51 24.24 -29.51 4.83
C HIS A 51 23.99 -29.02 6.26
N PRO A 52 23.20 -29.73 7.10
CA PRO A 52 22.78 -29.26 8.43
C PRO A 52 23.90 -28.99 9.44
N SER A 53 25.12 -29.49 9.21
CA SER A 53 26.22 -29.48 10.18
C SER A 53 27.44 -28.64 9.79
N THR A 54 27.44 -27.96 8.63
CA THR A 54 28.59 -27.19 8.13
C THR A 54 28.16 -25.91 7.41
N TRP A 55 27.41 -25.05 8.10
CA TRP A 55 27.01 -23.75 7.54
C TRP A 55 28.15 -22.73 7.65
N SER A 56 28.28 -21.89 6.61
CA SER A 56 29.11 -20.70 6.71
C SER A 56 28.55 -19.76 7.78
N THR A 57 29.39 -18.88 8.33
CA THR A 57 28.97 -17.86 9.31
C THR A 57 27.77 -17.05 8.82
N LEU A 58 27.69 -16.77 7.51
CA LEU A 58 26.57 -16.06 6.90
C LEU A 58 25.26 -16.85 6.97
N TRP A 59 25.27 -18.14 6.60
CA TRP A 59 24.06 -18.96 6.61
C TRP A 59 23.56 -19.24 8.02
N THR A 60 24.49 -19.44 8.97
CA THR A 60 24.16 -19.53 10.39
C THR A 60 23.49 -18.24 10.90
N TRP A 61 24.03 -17.06 10.55
CA TRP A 61 23.40 -15.79 10.91
C TRP A 61 22.01 -15.63 10.28
N CYS A 62 21.87 -15.95 8.98
CA CYS A 62 20.59 -15.92 8.26
C CYS A 62 19.54 -16.82 8.91
N TYR A 63 19.96 -18.02 9.36
CA TYR A 63 19.10 -18.96 10.06
C TYR A 63 18.64 -18.42 11.42
N HIS A 64 19.55 -17.90 12.25
CA HIS A 64 19.20 -17.46 13.60
C HIS A 64 18.45 -16.12 13.67
N HIS A 65 18.49 -15.31 12.63
CA HIS A 65 17.93 -13.96 12.63
C HIS A 65 16.94 -13.70 11.50
N PRO A 66 15.79 -14.41 11.44
CA PRO A 66 14.82 -14.29 10.34
C PRO A 66 14.26 -12.87 10.19
N LEU A 67 13.96 -12.22 11.31
CA LEU A 67 13.46 -10.84 11.29
C LEU A 67 14.51 -9.86 10.75
N LEU A 68 15.79 -10.00 11.11
CA LEU A 68 16.84 -9.13 10.60
C LEU A 68 17.13 -9.42 9.13
N LEU A 69 17.20 -10.70 8.75
CA LEU A 69 17.46 -11.12 7.38
C LEU A 69 16.44 -10.52 6.42
N VAL A 70 15.15 -10.66 6.69
CA VAL A 70 14.12 -10.15 5.78
C VAL A 70 14.17 -8.63 5.67
N ASN A 71 14.48 -7.93 6.76
CA ASN A 71 14.62 -6.47 6.76
C ASN A 71 15.87 -6.00 6.02
N VAL A 72 16.98 -6.74 6.10
CA VAL A 72 18.17 -6.51 5.29
C VAL A 72 17.85 -6.71 3.81
N LEU A 73 17.14 -7.78 3.45
CA LEU A 73 16.71 -8.02 2.07
C LEU A 73 15.82 -6.89 1.54
N PHE A 74 14.87 -6.38 2.34
CA PHE A 74 14.06 -5.21 1.96
C PHE A 74 14.86 -3.93 1.90
N PHE A 75 15.84 -3.73 2.77
CA PHE A 75 16.70 -2.57 2.69
C PHE A 75 17.45 -2.55 1.36
N PHE A 76 18.05 -3.68 0.98
CA PHE A 76 18.71 -3.79 -0.33
C PHE A 76 17.74 -3.65 -1.50
N ASN A 77 16.58 -4.32 -1.46
CA ASN A 77 15.64 -4.32 -2.58
C ASN A 77 14.88 -2.99 -2.73
N VAL A 78 14.28 -2.51 -1.64
CA VAL A 78 13.43 -1.32 -1.64
C VAL A 78 14.25 -0.06 -1.42
N ASN A 79 15.07 0.00 -0.38
CA ASN A 79 15.70 1.27 -0.04
C ASN A 79 16.83 1.61 -0.99
N LEU A 80 17.65 0.63 -1.38
CA LEU A 80 18.78 0.88 -2.27
C LEU A 80 18.39 0.72 -3.74
N LEU A 81 17.91 -0.45 -4.15
CA LEU A 81 17.72 -0.73 -5.57
C LEU A 81 16.59 0.11 -6.19
N PHE A 82 15.43 0.25 -5.53
CA PHE A 82 14.39 1.15 -6.05
C PHE A 82 14.82 2.61 -6.02
N TRP A 83 15.57 3.05 -5.01
CA TRP A 83 16.09 4.41 -4.97
C TRP A 83 17.03 4.68 -6.15
N LEU A 84 17.97 3.78 -6.42
CA LEU A 84 18.86 3.89 -7.58
C LEU A 84 18.07 3.92 -8.90
N ILE A 85 17.09 3.03 -9.06
CA ILE A 85 16.22 3.03 -10.25
C ILE A 85 15.41 4.32 -10.33
N GLY A 86 14.89 4.81 -9.21
CA GLY A 86 14.10 6.03 -9.13
C GLY A 86 14.92 7.29 -9.46
N LEU A 87 16.20 7.31 -9.09
CA LEU A 87 17.13 8.35 -9.51
C LEU A 87 17.39 8.28 -11.03
N ILE A 88 17.60 7.09 -11.58
CA ILE A 88 17.83 6.88 -13.02
C ILE A 88 16.60 7.29 -13.84
N GLN A 89 15.41 6.95 -13.36
CA GLN A 89 14.14 7.23 -14.04
C GLN A 89 13.58 8.61 -13.70
N SER A 90 14.17 9.32 -12.74
CA SER A 90 13.63 10.56 -12.16
C SER A 90 12.17 10.40 -11.69
N SER A 91 11.80 9.20 -11.24
CA SER A 91 10.45 8.86 -10.80
C SER A 91 10.44 7.69 -9.82
N HIS A 92 9.69 7.81 -8.75
CA HIS A 92 9.59 6.87 -7.62
C HIS A 92 8.33 6.00 -7.70
N TRP A 93 7.77 5.83 -8.91
CA TRP A 93 6.49 5.15 -9.14
C TRP A 93 6.46 3.69 -8.66
N MET A 94 7.63 3.03 -8.55
CA MET A 94 7.72 1.61 -8.19
C MET A 94 7.24 1.31 -6.76
N ILE A 95 7.22 2.31 -5.86
CA ILE A 95 6.78 2.12 -4.48
C ILE A 95 5.33 1.61 -4.41
N ASP A 96 4.43 2.20 -5.19
CA ASP A 96 3.00 1.87 -5.22
C ASP A 96 2.70 0.40 -5.54
N PRO A 97 3.13 -0.16 -6.71
CA PRO A 97 2.86 -1.54 -7.04
C PRO A 97 3.58 -2.52 -6.12
N TYR A 98 4.72 -2.14 -5.53
CA TYR A 98 5.50 -3.06 -4.71
C TYR A 98 4.87 -3.33 -3.33
N TRP A 99 4.12 -2.38 -2.78
CA TRP A 99 3.27 -2.62 -1.59
C TRP A 99 2.25 -3.74 -1.78
N THR A 100 1.90 -4.07 -3.02
CA THR A 100 1.02 -5.22 -3.32
C THR A 100 1.75 -6.55 -3.21
N VAL A 101 3.07 -6.58 -3.44
CA VAL A 101 3.87 -7.80 -3.53
C VAL A 101 4.60 -8.13 -2.22
N ILE A 102 5.13 -7.13 -1.51
CA ILE A 102 5.94 -7.35 -0.30
C ILE A 102 5.21 -8.15 0.77
N PRO A 103 3.94 -7.84 1.15
CA PRO A 103 3.26 -8.61 2.19
C PRO A 103 3.09 -10.09 1.83
N VAL A 104 2.92 -10.41 0.54
CA VAL A 104 2.90 -11.78 0.05
C VAL A 104 4.28 -12.44 0.19
N MET A 105 5.35 -11.73 -0.21
CA MET A 105 6.72 -12.24 -0.02
C MET A 105 7.05 -12.47 1.45
N LEU A 106 6.64 -11.55 2.33
CA LEU A 106 6.81 -11.61 3.78
C LEU A 106 6.13 -12.84 4.40
N VAL A 107 4.85 -13.04 4.09
CA VAL A 107 4.10 -14.14 4.69
C VAL A 107 4.65 -15.49 4.23
N HIS A 108 5.07 -15.62 2.96
CA HIS A 108 5.72 -16.84 2.47
C HIS A 108 7.08 -17.04 3.13
N TYR A 109 7.92 -15.99 3.15
CA TYR A 109 9.23 -16.01 3.79
C TYR A 109 9.16 -16.55 5.21
N TYR A 110 8.24 -16.05 6.04
CA TYR A 110 8.10 -16.53 7.42
C TYR A 110 7.53 -17.96 7.48
N SER A 111 6.57 -18.29 6.63
CA SER A 111 5.97 -19.63 6.61
C SER A 111 6.94 -20.74 6.18
N THR A 112 7.89 -20.42 5.29
CA THR A 112 8.88 -21.36 4.76
C THR A 112 10.25 -21.21 5.41
N HIS A 113 10.37 -20.36 6.43
CA HIS A 113 11.64 -20.21 7.12
C HIS A 113 11.95 -21.47 7.94
N PRO A 114 13.17 -22.05 7.86
CA PRO A 114 13.53 -23.29 8.56
C PRO A 114 13.29 -23.25 10.08
N LEU A 115 13.53 -22.11 10.72
CA LEU A 115 13.22 -21.95 12.16
C LEU A 115 11.73 -22.11 12.52
N GLY A 116 10.82 -21.88 11.56
CA GLY A 116 9.38 -21.98 11.76
C GLY A 116 8.84 -23.39 11.58
N GLU A 117 9.62 -24.33 11.05
CA GLU A 117 9.17 -25.70 10.81
C GLU A 117 8.77 -26.38 12.14
N GLY A 118 7.52 -26.86 12.22
CA GLY A 118 6.95 -27.42 13.45
C GLY A 118 6.64 -26.42 14.57
N LYS A 119 6.86 -25.12 14.35
CA LYS A 119 6.68 -24.07 15.37
C LYS A 119 5.48 -23.15 15.14
N TYR A 120 4.58 -23.49 14.24
CA TYR A 120 3.32 -22.77 14.05
C TYR A 120 2.18 -23.71 13.71
N GLU A 121 0.96 -23.26 13.99
CA GLU A 121 -0.25 -23.97 13.59
C GLU A 121 -0.49 -23.86 12.08
N TRP A 122 -0.54 -25.01 11.42
CA TRP A 122 -0.61 -25.07 9.97
C TRP A 122 -1.85 -24.37 9.40
N TRP A 123 -3.01 -24.54 10.03
CA TRP A 123 -4.26 -23.92 9.58
C TRP A 123 -4.23 -22.39 9.68
N ARG A 124 -3.73 -21.84 10.79
CA ARG A 124 -3.58 -20.38 10.95
C ARG A 124 -2.66 -19.81 9.87
N SER A 125 -1.54 -20.46 9.59
CA SER A 125 -0.62 -20.07 8.51
C SER A 125 -1.33 -20.04 7.15
N ARG A 126 -2.05 -21.11 6.78
CA ARG A 126 -2.77 -21.17 5.49
C ARG A 126 -3.86 -20.10 5.38
N MET A 127 -4.60 -19.83 6.46
CA MET A 127 -5.61 -18.77 6.50
C MET A 127 -4.96 -17.40 6.23
N VAL A 128 -3.89 -17.05 6.94
CA VAL A 128 -3.22 -15.74 6.78
C VAL A 128 -2.60 -15.60 5.39
N ILE A 129 -2.01 -16.66 4.83
CA ILE A 129 -1.47 -16.65 3.46
C ILE A 129 -2.58 -16.41 2.44
N LEU A 130 -3.70 -17.12 2.54
CA LEU A 130 -4.86 -16.94 1.65
C LEU A 130 -5.39 -15.51 1.73
N LEU A 131 -5.63 -15.02 2.94
CA LEU A 131 -6.12 -13.66 3.19
C LEU A 131 -5.16 -12.61 2.62
N THR A 132 -3.84 -12.80 2.78
CA THR A 132 -2.81 -11.89 2.25
C THR A 132 -2.81 -11.88 0.72
N TRP A 133 -2.99 -13.04 0.07
CA TRP A 133 -3.17 -13.10 -1.38
C TRP A 133 -4.42 -12.37 -1.84
N VAL A 134 -5.56 -12.59 -1.19
CA VAL A 134 -6.82 -11.89 -1.55
C VAL A 134 -6.66 -10.37 -1.38
N TRP A 135 -6.05 -9.92 -0.28
CA TRP A 135 -5.77 -8.50 -0.05
C TRP A 135 -4.83 -7.92 -1.13
N SER A 136 -3.77 -8.65 -1.48
CA SER A 136 -2.79 -8.27 -2.50
C SER A 136 -3.40 -8.19 -3.90
N ILE A 137 -4.16 -9.22 -4.31
CA ILE A 137 -4.87 -9.28 -5.59
C ILE A 137 -5.85 -8.10 -5.72
N ARG A 138 -6.58 -7.78 -4.65
CA ARG A 138 -7.45 -6.61 -4.61
C ARG A 138 -6.66 -5.32 -4.83
N LEU A 139 -5.53 -5.15 -4.13
CA LEU A 139 -4.73 -3.92 -4.20
C LEU A 139 -4.11 -3.73 -5.58
N ILE A 140 -3.54 -4.78 -6.18
CA ILE A 140 -2.97 -4.72 -7.54
C ILE A 140 -4.06 -4.53 -8.60
N HIS A 141 -5.23 -5.16 -8.44
CA HIS A 141 -6.39 -4.90 -9.31
C HIS A 141 -6.81 -3.43 -9.28
N ASN A 142 -6.89 -2.82 -8.09
CA ASN A 142 -7.23 -1.41 -7.95
C ASN A 142 -6.15 -0.49 -8.55
N TYR A 143 -4.87 -0.83 -8.36
CA TYR A 143 -3.75 -0.11 -8.99
C TYR A 143 -3.83 -0.16 -10.52
N LEU A 144 -3.88 -1.36 -11.11
CA LEU A 144 -3.81 -1.54 -12.57
C LEU A 144 -4.96 -0.85 -13.30
N ARG A 145 -6.18 -0.94 -12.77
CA ARG A 145 -7.33 -0.27 -13.39
C ARG A 145 -7.28 1.26 -13.25
N ARG A 146 -6.71 1.77 -12.15
CA ARG A 146 -6.52 3.21 -11.90
C ARG A 146 -5.51 3.77 -12.89
N GLU A 147 -4.43 3.04 -13.14
CA GLU A 147 -3.37 3.44 -14.08
C GLU A 147 -3.66 3.04 -15.53
N LYS A 148 -4.86 2.54 -15.86
CA LYS A 148 -5.25 2.11 -17.23
C LYS A 148 -4.23 1.13 -17.84
N TRP A 149 -3.69 0.21 -17.03
CA TRP A 149 -2.66 -0.77 -17.40
C TRP A 149 -1.32 -0.16 -17.86
N GLN A 150 -1.04 1.09 -17.48
CA GLN A 150 0.21 1.77 -17.73
C GLN A 150 1.09 1.77 -16.46
N TRP A 151 2.18 1.03 -16.50
CA TRP A 151 3.19 0.92 -15.46
C TRP A 151 4.06 2.17 -15.43
N GLY A 152 4.05 2.87 -14.29
CA GLY A 152 4.88 4.06 -14.08
C GLY A 152 4.48 5.30 -14.88
N ALA A 153 3.26 5.35 -15.44
CA ALA A 153 2.77 6.53 -16.14
C ALA A 153 2.47 7.70 -15.18
N ARG A 154 2.15 7.39 -13.92
CA ARG A 154 1.85 8.36 -12.89
C ARG A 154 2.71 8.11 -11.65
N GLU A 155 3.30 9.18 -11.14
CA GLU A 155 3.95 9.21 -9.84
C GLU A 155 2.95 9.73 -8.78
N ASP A 156 3.13 9.27 -7.54
CA ASP A 156 2.44 9.87 -6.41
C ASP A 156 2.80 11.36 -6.29
N TRP A 157 1.76 12.19 -6.31
CA TRP A 157 1.87 13.64 -6.22
C TRP A 157 2.61 14.13 -4.97
N ARG A 158 2.59 13.34 -3.88
CA ARG A 158 3.32 13.65 -2.63
C ARG A 158 4.82 13.68 -2.87
N PHE A 159 5.33 12.78 -3.70
CA PHE A 159 6.75 12.76 -4.07
C PHE A 159 7.10 13.96 -4.94
N THR A 160 6.21 14.34 -5.85
CA THR A 160 6.38 15.58 -6.63
C THR A 160 6.40 16.82 -5.74
N ASP A 161 5.48 16.95 -4.78
CA ASP A 161 5.45 18.06 -3.84
C ASP A 161 6.70 18.12 -2.94
N LEU A 162 7.21 16.96 -2.49
CA LEU A 162 8.47 16.89 -1.74
C LEU A 162 9.67 17.26 -2.61
N SER A 163 9.69 16.83 -3.88
CA SER A 163 10.76 17.18 -4.81
C SER A 163 10.87 18.69 -5.02
N HIS A 164 9.74 19.40 -5.09
CA HIS A 164 9.71 20.86 -5.15
C HIS A 164 10.18 21.53 -3.86
N GLN A 165 9.87 20.97 -2.69
CA GLN A 165 10.30 21.51 -1.40
C GLN A 165 11.82 21.35 -1.18
N TYR A 166 12.39 20.19 -1.53
CA TYR A 166 13.81 19.92 -1.31
C TYR A 166 14.72 20.41 -2.46
N GLY A 167 14.17 20.67 -3.63
CA GLY A 167 14.87 21.25 -4.78
C GLY A 167 16.15 20.49 -5.13
N ARG A 168 17.31 21.16 -5.09
CA ARG A 168 18.61 20.56 -5.45
C ARG A 168 19.03 19.39 -4.55
N HIS A 169 18.49 19.30 -3.34
CA HIS A 169 18.81 18.23 -2.38
C HIS A 169 17.94 16.99 -2.56
N TRP A 170 16.99 17.00 -3.50
CA TRP A 170 16.03 15.91 -3.69
C TRP A 170 16.67 14.53 -3.91
N TRP A 171 17.83 14.47 -4.56
CA TRP A 171 18.48 13.19 -4.86
C TRP A 171 18.80 12.37 -3.60
N TRP A 172 19.30 12.98 -2.53
CA TRP A 172 19.55 12.29 -1.25
C TRP A 172 18.37 12.43 -0.29
N ALA A 173 17.63 13.54 -0.32
CA ALA A 173 16.46 13.73 0.53
C ALA A 173 15.34 12.74 0.21
N SER A 174 15.22 12.31 -1.06
CA SER A 174 14.27 11.26 -1.47
C SER A 174 14.50 9.94 -0.74
N PHE A 175 15.76 9.57 -0.49
CA PHE A 175 16.10 8.37 0.31
C PHE A 175 15.47 8.44 1.70
N PHE A 176 15.66 9.54 2.42
CA PHE A 176 15.15 9.70 3.77
C PHE A 176 13.64 10.02 3.84
N SER A 177 13.08 10.64 2.81
CA SER A 177 11.68 11.07 2.80
C SER A 177 10.72 10.01 2.27
N ILE A 178 11.19 9.16 1.34
CA ILE A 178 10.37 8.11 0.71
C ILE A 178 10.73 6.76 1.31
N TYR A 179 12.01 6.37 1.23
CA TYR A 179 12.43 4.98 1.41
C TYR A 179 12.60 4.59 2.87
N VAL A 180 13.26 5.42 3.68
CA VAL A 180 13.44 5.14 5.12
C VAL A 180 12.08 4.94 5.84
N PRO A 181 11.04 5.77 5.61
CA PRO A 181 9.70 5.48 6.12
C PRO A 181 9.14 4.14 5.65
N GLN A 182 9.36 3.73 4.40
CA GLN A 182 8.93 2.40 3.94
C GLN A 182 9.58 1.30 4.77
N GLN A 183 10.89 1.41 5.08
CA GLN A 183 11.57 0.43 5.92
C GLN A 183 10.93 0.31 7.31
N VAL A 184 10.60 1.45 7.93
CA VAL A 184 9.97 1.48 9.26
C VAL A 184 8.59 0.83 9.21
N PHE A 185 7.78 1.14 8.19
CA PHE A 185 6.47 0.51 8.04
C PHE A 185 6.57 -1.00 7.78
N LEU A 186 7.46 -1.42 6.88
CA LEU A 186 7.63 -2.84 6.57
C LEU A 186 8.13 -3.63 7.76
N PHE A 187 9.08 -3.09 8.54
CA PHE A 187 9.52 -3.71 9.78
C PHE A 187 8.33 -3.93 10.71
N GLY A 188 7.58 -2.87 11.03
CA GLY A 188 6.46 -2.96 11.97
C GLY A 188 5.32 -3.86 11.47
N LEU A 189 4.93 -3.73 10.21
CA LEU A 189 3.81 -4.47 9.61
C LEU A 189 4.15 -5.95 9.38
N SER A 190 5.44 -6.31 9.33
CA SER A 190 5.88 -7.70 9.27
C SER A 190 5.77 -8.45 10.60
N LEU A 191 5.71 -7.74 11.74
CA LEU A 191 5.73 -8.34 13.07
C LEU A 191 4.59 -9.33 13.33
N PRO A 192 3.32 -9.03 12.99
CA PRO A 192 2.26 -10.01 13.17
C PRO A 192 2.47 -11.28 12.34
N MET A 193 2.98 -11.15 11.12
CA MET A 193 3.28 -12.29 10.25
C MET A 193 4.43 -13.14 10.81
N TYR A 194 5.44 -12.51 11.40
CA TYR A 194 6.52 -13.20 12.10
C TYR A 194 5.98 -14.01 13.29
N VAL A 195 5.17 -13.39 14.15
CA VAL A 195 4.56 -14.05 15.32
C VAL A 195 3.72 -15.25 14.91
N ILE A 196 2.85 -15.09 13.91
CA ILE A 196 1.96 -16.14 13.40
C ILE A 196 2.74 -17.40 12.98
N HIS A 197 3.96 -17.24 12.47
CA HIS A 197 4.82 -18.32 12.01
C HIS A 197 5.94 -18.70 13.01
N SER A 198 5.88 -18.19 14.24
CA SER A 198 6.90 -18.46 15.28
C SER A 198 6.31 -19.08 16.56
N VAL A 199 4.98 -19.10 16.70
CA VAL A 199 4.30 -19.58 17.90
C VAL A 199 3.35 -20.72 17.57
N ASN A 200 3.57 -21.86 18.21
CA ASN A 200 2.73 -23.04 18.09
C ASN A 200 1.71 -23.08 19.23
N GLN A 201 0.50 -22.60 18.95
CA GLN A 201 -0.65 -22.66 19.86
C GLN A 201 -1.88 -22.96 19.04
N GLY A 202 -2.69 -23.92 19.50
CA GLY A 202 -3.91 -24.38 18.82
C GLY A 202 -4.86 -23.26 18.39
N LEU A 203 -5.76 -23.59 17.46
CA LEU A 203 -6.76 -22.65 16.99
C LEU A 203 -7.70 -22.21 18.12
N SER A 204 -8.03 -20.93 18.11
CA SER A 204 -8.88 -20.26 19.10
C SER A 204 -10.00 -19.51 18.37
N MET A 205 -11.08 -19.18 19.09
CA MET A 205 -12.17 -18.35 18.54
C MET A 205 -11.68 -16.96 18.10
N TRP A 206 -10.57 -16.49 18.67
CA TRP A 206 -9.94 -15.24 18.23
C TRP A 206 -9.33 -15.32 16.83
N ASP A 207 -8.93 -16.50 16.35
CA ASP A 207 -8.49 -16.69 14.96
C ASP A 207 -9.65 -16.47 13.98
N LEU A 208 -10.87 -16.89 14.37
CA LEU A 208 -12.09 -16.61 13.60
C LEU A 208 -12.42 -15.11 13.62
N VAL A 209 -12.34 -14.45 14.78
CA VAL A 209 -12.53 -12.99 14.88
C VAL A 209 -11.53 -12.24 14.00
N ALA A 210 -10.24 -12.59 14.07
CA ALA A 210 -9.19 -11.99 13.26
C ALA A 210 -9.45 -12.16 11.75
N MET A 211 -9.84 -13.37 11.34
CA MET A 211 -10.22 -13.65 9.96
C MET A 211 -11.40 -12.80 9.50
N VAL A 212 -12.46 -12.69 10.31
CA VAL A 212 -13.64 -11.87 9.98
C VAL A 212 -13.23 -10.40 9.85
N VAL A 213 -12.40 -9.89 10.76
CA VAL A 213 -11.89 -8.51 10.71
C VAL A 213 -11.10 -8.25 9.42
N CYS A 214 -10.15 -9.14 9.07
CA CYS A 214 -9.40 -9.06 7.82
C CYS A 214 -10.32 -9.08 6.59
N MET A 215 -11.28 -10.00 6.55
CA MET A 215 -12.23 -10.14 5.44
C MET A 215 -13.13 -8.92 5.29
N CYS A 216 -13.66 -8.39 6.40
CA CYS A 216 -14.42 -7.14 6.40
C CYS A 216 -13.57 -5.99 5.85
N GLY A 217 -12.30 -5.88 6.26
CA GLY A 217 -11.37 -4.89 5.75
C GLY A 217 -11.18 -4.95 4.23
N ILE A 218 -10.92 -6.16 3.71
CA ILE A 218 -10.77 -6.43 2.27
C ILE A 218 -12.05 -6.04 1.51
N VAL A 219 -13.22 -6.47 1.98
CA VAL A 219 -14.51 -6.24 1.31
C VAL A 219 -14.86 -4.75 1.32
N ILE A 220 -14.73 -4.07 2.46
CA ILE A 220 -14.98 -2.62 2.59
C ILE A 220 -14.06 -1.85 1.64
N ALA A 221 -12.76 -2.15 1.65
CA ALA A 221 -11.80 -1.49 0.77
C ALA A 221 -12.12 -1.74 -0.71
N TYR A 222 -12.42 -2.98 -1.10
CA TYR A 222 -12.79 -3.32 -2.48
C TYR A 222 -14.02 -2.56 -2.97
N ILE A 223 -15.09 -2.50 -2.16
CA ILE A 223 -16.32 -1.80 -2.51
C ILE A 223 -16.06 -0.29 -2.60
N ALA A 224 -15.36 0.27 -1.60
CA ALA A 224 -15.04 1.70 -1.54
C ALA A 224 -14.20 2.14 -2.75
N ASP A 225 -13.13 1.40 -3.05
CA ASP A 225 -12.28 1.64 -4.21
C ASP A 225 -13.08 1.54 -5.51
N THR A 226 -13.95 0.54 -5.66
CA THR A 226 -14.81 0.35 -6.84
C THR A 226 -15.82 1.47 -7.04
N GLN A 227 -16.41 1.99 -5.96
CA GLN A 227 -17.25 3.18 -6.01
C GLN A 227 -16.45 4.41 -6.44
N LEU A 228 -15.24 4.60 -5.90
CA LEU A 228 -14.37 5.72 -6.25
C LEU A 228 -13.92 5.67 -7.71
N TYR A 229 -13.51 4.50 -8.20
CA TYR A 229 -13.11 4.32 -9.60
C TYR A 229 -14.25 4.63 -10.57
N LYS A 230 -15.47 4.12 -10.31
CA LYS A 230 -16.65 4.42 -11.14
C LYS A 230 -16.97 5.91 -11.15
N PHE A 231 -16.84 6.58 -10.00
CA PHE A 231 -17.04 8.02 -9.88
C PHE A 231 -16.01 8.82 -10.69
N VAL A 232 -14.71 8.49 -10.54
CA VAL A 232 -13.63 9.15 -11.28
C VAL A 232 -13.81 8.96 -12.79
N ARG A 233 -14.06 7.72 -13.24
CA ARG A 233 -14.28 7.42 -14.66
C ARG A 233 -15.49 8.17 -15.22
N ARG A 234 -16.60 8.21 -14.48
CA ARG A 234 -17.79 8.95 -14.92
C ARG A 234 -17.52 10.45 -15.06
N ASN A 235 -16.70 11.02 -14.16
CA ASN A 235 -16.29 12.41 -14.26
C ASN A 235 -15.33 12.68 -15.43
N GLU A 236 -14.48 11.71 -15.80
CA GLU A 236 -13.68 11.78 -17.04
C GLU A 236 -14.60 11.82 -18.27
N GLU A 237 -15.57 10.91 -18.35
CA GLU A 237 -16.56 10.86 -19.45
C GLU A 237 -17.37 12.17 -19.54
N LEU A 238 -17.88 12.69 -18.42
CA LEU A 238 -18.61 13.96 -18.39
C LEU A 238 -17.77 15.13 -18.92
N LYS A 239 -16.47 15.15 -18.58
CA LYS A 239 -15.55 16.19 -19.03
C LYS A 239 -15.30 16.10 -20.55
N GLU A 240 -15.17 14.89 -21.08
CA GLU A 240 -15.05 14.64 -22.52
C GLU A 240 -16.33 15.05 -23.27
N GLU A 241 -17.49 14.83 -22.67
CA GLU A 241 -18.81 15.27 -23.17
C GLU A 241 -19.08 16.78 -23.01
N GLY A 242 -18.15 17.55 -22.40
CA GLY A 242 -18.33 18.98 -22.13
C GLY A 242 -19.38 19.30 -21.06
N LYS A 243 -19.76 18.33 -20.23
CA LYS A 243 -20.78 18.45 -19.17
C LYS A 243 -20.15 18.80 -17.82
N ALA A 244 -20.98 19.36 -16.92
CA ALA A 244 -20.57 19.62 -15.55
C ALA A 244 -20.23 18.32 -14.81
N VAL A 245 -19.06 18.27 -14.17
CA VAL A 245 -18.60 17.13 -13.38
C VAL A 245 -19.27 17.13 -12.00
N VAL A 246 -19.44 15.94 -11.42
CA VAL A 246 -19.96 15.81 -10.05
C VAL A 246 -18.81 16.11 -9.08
N PRO A 247 -19.00 17.04 -8.11
CA PRO A 247 -17.90 17.49 -7.27
C PRO A 247 -17.50 16.45 -6.21
N ILE A 248 -18.44 15.65 -5.70
CA ILE A 248 -18.23 14.75 -4.56
C ILE A 248 -18.93 13.41 -4.75
N LEU A 249 -18.25 12.35 -4.31
CA LEU A 249 -18.83 11.04 -4.15
C LEU A 249 -19.45 10.91 -2.76
N GLU A 250 -20.78 10.94 -2.68
CA GLU A 250 -21.53 10.80 -1.42
C GLU A 250 -22.55 9.66 -1.44
N LYS A 251 -22.26 8.59 -2.22
CA LYS A 251 -23.10 7.41 -2.38
C LYS A 251 -22.39 6.16 -1.89
N GLY A 252 -23.16 5.15 -1.47
CA GLY A 252 -22.61 3.87 -1.02
C GLY A 252 -21.84 4.00 0.28
N LEU A 253 -20.63 3.43 0.36
CA LEU A 253 -19.80 3.52 1.58
C LEU A 253 -19.32 4.96 1.84
N TRP A 254 -19.15 5.73 0.77
CA TRP A 254 -18.81 7.16 0.83
C TRP A 254 -19.96 8.03 1.36
N TYR A 255 -21.16 7.48 1.55
CA TYR A 255 -22.19 8.19 2.30
C TYR A 255 -21.90 8.20 3.80
N TYR A 256 -21.32 7.11 4.32
CA TYR A 256 -21.13 6.87 5.76
C TYR A 256 -19.74 7.28 6.27
N SER A 257 -18.74 7.30 5.38
CA SER A 257 -17.36 7.64 5.73
C SER A 257 -16.72 8.42 4.60
N ARG A 258 -15.86 9.39 4.92
CA ARG A 258 -15.11 10.18 3.93
C ARG A 258 -13.97 9.41 3.31
N HIS A 259 -13.42 8.42 4.02
CA HIS A 259 -12.35 7.54 3.53
C HIS A 259 -12.62 6.08 3.93
N PRO A 260 -13.68 5.45 3.38
CA PRO A 260 -14.06 4.08 3.75
C PRO A 260 -13.00 3.06 3.32
N ASN A 261 -12.27 3.33 2.23
CA ASN A 261 -11.14 2.52 1.81
C ASN A 261 -10.01 2.51 2.85
N TYR A 262 -9.70 3.66 3.45
CA TYR A 262 -8.70 3.76 4.51
C TYR A 262 -9.12 2.98 5.75
N PHE A 263 -10.40 3.02 6.11
CA PHE A 263 -10.93 2.17 7.18
C PHE A 263 -10.77 0.67 6.88
N GLY A 264 -11.06 0.25 5.64
CA GLY A 264 -10.83 -1.12 5.20
C GLY A 264 -9.35 -1.56 5.29
N GLU A 265 -8.41 -0.69 4.90
CA GLU A 265 -6.97 -0.94 5.07
C GLU A 265 -6.57 -1.04 6.55
N GLN A 266 -7.15 -0.22 7.43
CA GLN A 266 -6.88 -0.33 8.87
C GLN A 266 -7.39 -1.66 9.42
N LEU A 267 -8.62 -2.07 9.09
CA LEU A 267 -9.16 -3.36 9.52
C LEU A 267 -8.27 -4.53 9.07
N TRP A 268 -7.70 -4.46 7.87
CA TRP A 268 -6.73 -5.45 7.40
C TRP A 268 -5.52 -5.59 8.33
N TRP A 269 -4.83 -4.48 8.59
CA TRP A 269 -3.61 -4.51 9.42
C TRP A 269 -3.90 -4.84 10.88
N TRP A 270 -4.98 -4.30 11.44
CA TRP A 270 -5.39 -4.62 12.80
C TRP A 270 -5.91 -6.05 12.94
N GLY A 271 -6.52 -6.63 11.90
CA GLY A 271 -6.89 -8.05 11.87
C GLY A 271 -5.67 -8.97 11.99
N LEU A 272 -4.56 -8.64 11.31
CA LEU A 272 -3.28 -9.35 11.49
C LEU A 272 -2.75 -9.22 12.93
N VAL A 273 -2.91 -8.05 13.55
CA VAL A 273 -2.54 -7.84 14.97
C VAL A 273 -3.41 -8.71 15.89
N VAL A 274 -4.70 -8.92 15.62
CA VAL A 274 -5.55 -9.80 16.43
C VAL A 274 -5.03 -11.24 16.42
N PHE A 275 -4.54 -11.75 15.27
CA PHE A 275 -3.88 -13.06 15.23
C PHE A 275 -2.64 -13.11 16.15
N ALA A 276 -1.77 -12.10 16.08
CA ALA A 276 -0.57 -12.05 16.91
C ALA A 276 -0.87 -11.85 18.41
N TRP A 277 -1.90 -11.07 18.72
CA TRP A 277 -2.37 -10.85 20.09
C TRP A 277 -2.95 -12.12 20.70
N ASN A 278 -3.73 -12.89 19.94
CA ASN A 278 -4.23 -14.21 20.35
C ASN A 278 -3.07 -15.16 20.74
N LEU A 279 -1.91 -15.01 20.11
CA LEU A 279 -0.69 -15.77 20.39
C LEU A 279 0.13 -15.21 21.58
N GLY A 280 -0.44 -14.31 22.38
CA GLY A 280 0.23 -13.68 23.53
C GLY A 280 1.23 -12.58 23.16
N ASN A 281 1.33 -12.19 21.89
CA ASN A 281 2.32 -11.23 21.39
C ASN A 281 1.68 -9.90 20.99
N GLY A 282 1.02 -9.26 21.97
CA GLY A 282 0.32 -7.98 21.75
C GLY A 282 1.23 -6.86 21.20
N TRP A 283 2.52 -6.86 21.55
CA TRP A 283 3.50 -5.86 21.10
C TRP A 283 3.63 -5.75 19.56
N ALA A 284 3.17 -6.76 18.80
CA ALA A 284 3.15 -6.72 17.34
C ALA A 284 2.20 -5.64 16.75
N PHE A 285 1.43 -4.91 17.58
CA PHE A 285 0.57 -3.80 17.14
C PHE A 285 1.35 -2.57 16.61
N ILE A 286 2.63 -2.41 16.95
CA ILE A 286 3.41 -1.18 16.71
C ILE A 286 3.39 -0.76 15.23
N GLY A 287 3.44 -1.74 14.32
CA GLY A 287 3.34 -1.51 12.87
C GLY A 287 1.97 -0.97 12.45
N ALA A 288 0.90 -1.61 12.89
CA ALA A 288 -0.47 -1.19 12.58
C ALA A 288 -0.78 0.20 13.15
N LEU A 289 -0.29 0.49 14.37
CA LEU A 289 -0.42 1.81 14.99
C LEU A 289 0.33 2.88 14.19
N SER A 290 1.58 2.61 13.81
CA SER A 290 2.38 3.51 12.95
C SER A 290 1.68 3.78 11.61
N ASN A 291 1.16 2.73 10.98
CA ASN A 291 0.38 2.84 9.75
C ASN A 291 -0.91 3.65 9.94
N THR A 292 -1.60 3.49 11.07
CA THR A 292 -2.80 4.28 11.43
C THR A 292 -2.44 5.77 11.52
N MET A 293 -1.37 6.11 12.25
CA MET A 293 -0.93 7.51 12.40
C MET A 293 -0.51 8.12 11.05
N CYS A 294 0.20 7.36 10.22
CA CYS A 294 0.55 7.80 8.88
C CYS A 294 -0.69 8.07 8.03
N LEU A 295 -1.67 7.16 8.06
CA LEU A 295 -2.89 7.33 7.29
C LEU A 295 -3.73 8.52 7.78
N ALA A 296 -3.70 8.83 9.09
CA ALA A 296 -4.32 10.04 9.65
C ALA A 296 -3.68 11.30 9.07
N TYR A 297 -2.35 11.33 9.01
CA TYR A 297 -1.63 12.42 8.39
C TYR A 297 -1.94 12.54 6.88
N VAL A 298 -1.92 11.42 6.16
CA VAL A 298 -2.25 11.38 4.72
C VAL A 298 -3.69 11.82 4.47
N THR A 299 -4.63 11.45 5.35
CA THR A 299 -6.02 11.89 5.27
C THR A 299 -6.11 13.41 5.29
N LYS A 300 -5.41 14.06 6.22
CA LYS A 300 -5.33 15.53 6.28
C LYS A 300 -4.79 16.11 4.97
N LEU A 301 -3.67 15.58 4.47
CA LEU A 301 -3.08 16.04 3.21
C LEU A 301 -4.04 15.93 2.02
N VAL A 302 -4.80 14.84 1.92
CA VAL A 302 -5.78 14.63 0.86
C VAL A 302 -6.95 15.59 0.99
N GLU A 303 -7.50 15.76 2.19
CA GLU A 303 -8.61 16.69 2.42
C GLU A 303 -8.20 18.15 2.14
N ASP A 304 -7.02 18.56 2.59
CA ASP A 304 -6.45 19.89 2.31
C ASP A 304 -6.29 20.14 0.81
N ARG A 305 -5.90 19.11 0.06
CA ARG A 305 -5.80 19.19 -1.41
C ARG A 305 -7.17 19.32 -2.07
N MET A 306 -8.19 18.61 -1.58
CA MET A 306 -9.56 18.73 -2.10
C MET A 306 -10.14 20.13 -1.86
N LEU A 307 -9.80 20.76 -0.74
CA LEU A 307 -10.23 22.13 -0.41
C LEU A 307 -9.60 23.22 -1.29
N LYS A 308 -8.45 22.94 -1.93
CA LYS A 308 -7.76 23.86 -2.85
C LYS A 308 -8.29 23.79 -4.30
N GLN A 309 -9.25 22.93 -4.61
CA GLN A 309 -9.80 22.79 -5.96
C GLN A 309 -11.03 23.70 -6.16
N ASP A 310 -10.86 24.74 -6.98
CA ASP A 310 -11.94 25.65 -7.35
C ASP A 310 -13.13 24.88 -7.95
N GLY A 311 -14.33 25.11 -7.39
CA GLY A 311 -15.58 24.43 -7.77
C GLY A 311 -15.96 23.20 -6.92
N ARG A 312 -15.07 22.68 -6.08
CA ARG A 312 -15.38 21.56 -5.15
C ARG A 312 -15.37 21.95 -3.67
N THR A 313 -14.73 23.08 -3.34
CA THR A 313 -14.49 23.49 -1.95
C THR A 313 -15.75 23.60 -1.10
N GLU A 314 -16.79 24.26 -1.58
CA GLU A 314 -18.03 24.47 -0.80
C GLU A 314 -18.76 23.17 -0.53
N ALA A 315 -18.96 22.35 -1.57
CA ALA A 315 -19.54 21.03 -1.44
C ALA A 315 -18.72 20.17 -0.46
N PHE A 316 -17.39 20.28 -0.49
CA PHE A 316 -16.52 19.42 0.32
C PHE A 316 -16.53 19.83 1.79
N ARG A 317 -16.62 21.14 2.07
CA ARG A 317 -16.85 21.64 3.43
C ARG A 317 -18.17 21.15 4.00
N LEU A 318 -19.24 21.10 3.20
CA LEU A 318 -20.51 20.54 3.64
C LEU A 318 -20.35 19.05 3.96
N TYR A 319 -19.70 18.30 3.08
CA TYR A 319 -19.43 16.88 3.27
C TYR A 319 -18.58 16.59 4.51
N GLN A 320 -17.57 17.42 4.82
CA GLN A 320 -16.78 17.34 6.05
C GLN A 320 -17.61 17.53 7.33
N LYS A 321 -18.67 18.35 7.27
CA LYS A 321 -19.56 18.60 8.42
C LYS A 321 -20.56 17.46 8.65
N THR A 322 -21.01 16.80 7.59
CA THR A 322 -22.08 15.80 7.68
C THR A 322 -21.59 14.37 7.80
N THR A 323 -20.37 14.06 7.34
CA THR A 323 -19.91 12.67 7.14
C THR A 323 -18.69 12.39 8.01
N SER A 324 -18.67 11.23 8.69
CA SER A 324 -17.53 10.78 9.51
C SER A 324 -16.26 10.59 8.68
N VAL A 325 -15.08 10.77 9.28
CA VAL A 325 -13.79 10.69 8.54
C VAL A 325 -13.48 9.26 8.10
N TRP A 326 -13.41 8.32 9.05
CA TRP A 326 -12.97 6.94 8.81
C TRP A 326 -14.03 5.91 9.19
N LEU A 327 -14.51 5.96 10.44
CA LEU A 327 -15.51 5.01 10.93
C LEU A 327 -16.84 5.26 10.21
N PRO A 328 -17.39 4.27 9.47
CA PRO A 328 -18.69 4.42 8.82
C PRO A 328 -19.76 4.76 9.86
N TRP A 329 -20.40 5.92 9.71
CA TRP A 329 -21.44 6.39 10.61
C TRP A 329 -22.54 7.12 9.85
N PHE A 330 -23.73 7.20 10.45
CA PHE A 330 -24.85 7.94 9.84
C PHE A 330 -24.52 9.42 9.68
N LYS A 331 -25.04 10.04 8.62
CA LYS A 331 -24.81 11.47 8.39
C LYS A 331 -25.38 12.29 9.54
N SER A 332 -24.56 13.18 10.07
CA SER A 332 -25.00 14.22 10.99
C SER A 332 -25.89 15.21 10.23
N SER A 333 -27.09 15.48 10.73
CA SER A 333 -27.91 16.57 10.21
C SER A 333 -27.16 17.88 10.45
N PRO A 334 -27.04 18.79 9.46
CA PRO A 334 -26.55 20.14 9.71
C PRO A 334 -27.63 20.90 10.50
N LEU A 335 -27.68 20.64 11.82
CA LEU A 335 -28.37 21.49 12.79
C LEU A 335 -27.74 22.89 12.69
N GLY A 336 -28.36 23.76 11.88
CA GLY A 336 -27.93 25.15 11.72
C GLY A 336 -28.25 25.86 10.40
N LEU A 337 -28.76 25.17 9.36
CA LEU A 337 -29.15 25.83 8.10
C LEU A 337 -30.67 25.90 7.86
N LYS A 338 -31.48 25.41 8.80
CA LYS A 338 -32.95 25.58 8.80
C LYS A 338 -33.39 26.47 9.96
N SER A 339 -33.15 27.79 9.90
CA SER A 339 -33.93 28.81 10.67
C SER A 339 -33.54 30.28 10.41
N LYS A 340 -33.10 30.68 9.21
CA LYS A 340 -32.89 32.13 8.94
C LYS A 340 -33.68 32.72 7.79
N ASP A 341 -34.40 31.91 7.03
CA ASP A 341 -35.27 32.38 5.93
C ASP A 341 -36.70 31.84 6.11
N ALA A 342 -37.33 32.16 7.25
CA ALA A 342 -38.76 31.96 7.48
C ALA A 342 -39.38 33.26 8.01
#